data_AF-A0A6G3X5U6-F1
#
_entry.id   AF-A0A6G3X5U6-F1
#
_cell.length_a   1.000
_cell.length_b   1.000
_cell.length_c   1.000
_cell.angle_alpha   90.00
_cell.angle_beta   90.00
_cell.angle_gamma   90.00
#
_symmetry.space_group_name_H-M   'P 1'
#
loop_
_entity.id
_entity.type
_entity.pdbx_description
1 polymer ?
#
loop_
_entity_poly.entity_id
_entity_poly.type
_entity_poly.pdbx_seq_one_letter_code
_entity_poly.pdbx_strand_id
1 'polypeptide(L)' 'MIKAHGLTKRYGDRTVVQDLEFTVRPGTVTGFLGPNGA' A
#
# COMPACT_ATOMS: atom_id res chain seq x y z
N MET A 1 5.17 10.16 -11.51
CA MET A 1 5.12 10.15 -10.03
C MET A 1 3.78 9.56 -9.66
N ILE A 2 3.75 8.57 -8.75
CA ILE A 2 2.51 7.96 -8.26
C ILE A 2 2.43 8.25 -6.76
N LYS A 3 1.24 8.61 -6.27
CA LYS A 3 0.98 8.84 -4.85
C LYS A 3 -0.25 8.04 -4.42
N ALA A 4 -0.16 7.41 -3.27
CA ALA A 4 -1.30 6.84 -2.56
C ALA A 4 -1.47 7.60 -1.25
N HIS A 5 -2.69 8.03 -0.99
CA HIS A 5 -3.10 8.75 0.20
C HIS A 5 -4.31 8.05 0.82
N GLY A 6 -4.25 7.75 2.11
CA GLY A 6 -5.26 7.03 2.86
C GLY A 6 -5.72 5.71 2.24
N LEU A 7 -4.83 5.00 1.54
CA LEU A 7 -5.22 3.81 0.80
C LEU A 7 -5.66 2.70 1.76
N THR A 8 -6.93 2.35 1.69
CA THR A 8 -7.53 1.26 2.46
C THR A 8 -8.01 0.16 1.53
N LYS A 9 -7.61 -1.09 1.79
CA LYS A 9 -8.04 -2.28 1.05
C LYS A 9 -8.76 -3.24 1.99
N ARG A 10 -9.94 -3.68 1.56
CA ARG A 10 -10.77 -4.67 2.24
C ARG A 10 -11.03 -5.88 1.35
N TYR A 11 -11.12 -7.05 1.98
CA TYR A 11 -11.66 -8.28 1.42
C TYR A 11 -12.82 -8.72 2.29
N GLY A 12 -14.06 -8.54 1.80
CA GLY A 12 -15.27 -8.66 2.61
C GLY A 12 -15.19 -7.73 3.82
N ASP A 13 -15.36 -8.32 5.01
CA ASP A 13 -15.32 -7.58 6.27
C ASP A 13 -13.90 -7.30 6.79
N ARG A 14 -12.89 -7.95 6.21
CA ARG A 14 -11.50 -7.83 6.67
C ARG A 14 -10.79 -6.67 5.97
N THR A 15 -10.34 -5.68 6.74
CA THR A 15 -9.35 -4.70 6.28
C THR A 15 -7.98 -5.36 6.26
N VAL A 16 -7.32 -5.33 5.09
CA VAL A 16 -5.97 -5.88 4.90
C VAL A 16 -4.92 -4.81 4.64
N VAL A 17 -5.33 -3.60 4.23
CA VAL A 17 -4.47 -2.42 4.20
C VAL A 17 -5.31 -1.30 4.78
N GLN A 18 -4.78 -0.56 5.73
CA GLN A 18 -5.48 0.55 6.39
C GLN A 18 -4.63 1.81 6.28
N ASP A 19 -5.22 2.86 5.72
CA ASP A 19 -4.67 4.22 5.72
C ASP A 19 -3.21 4.32 5.21
N LEU A 20 -2.90 3.59 4.13
CA LEU A 20 -1.54 3.53 3.60
C LEU A 20 -1.19 4.79 2.79
N GLU A 21 -0.05 5.38 3.15
CA GLU A 21 0.54 6.58 2.54
C GLU A 21 1.89 6.24 1.87
N PHE A 22 2.03 6.45 0.56
CA PHE A 22 3.34 6.35 -0.09
C PHE A 22 3.44 7.15 -1.40
N THR A 23 4.69 7.42 -1.82
CA THR A 23 5.01 8.06 -3.10
C THR A 23 6.04 7.24 -3.86
N VAL A 24 5.75 6.93 -5.12
CA VAL A 24 6.68 6.30 -6.06
C VAL A 24 7.23 7.36 -7.04
N ARG A 25 8.56 7.51 -7.05
CA ARG A 25 9.27 8.44 -7.92
C ARG A 25 9.51 7.80 -9.31
N PRO A 26 9.49 8.58 -10.41
CA PRO A 26 9.86 8.07 -11.73
C PRO A 26 11.25 7.39 -11.72
N GLY A 27 11.40 6.31 -12.47
CA GLY A 27 12.67 5.56 -12.54
C GLY A 27 13.01 4.71 -11.30
N THR A 28 12.13 4.64 -10.31
CA THR A 28 12.33 3.84 -9.09
C THR A 28 11.43 2.60 -9.11
N VAL A 29 12.00 1.44 -8.77
CA VAL A 29 11.23 0.23 -8.44
C VAL A 29 11.00 0.23 -6.93
N THR A 30 9.74 0.16 -6.50
CA THR A 30 9.36 0.12 -5.07
C THR A 30 8.70 -1.23 -4.78
N GLY A 31 9.24 -1.95 -3.79
CA GLY A 31 8.67 -3.19 -3.29
C GLY A 31 8.40 -3.07 -1.78
N PHE A 32 7.31 -3.67 -1.33
CA PHE A 32 6.97 -3.79 0.08
C PHE A 32 7.22 -5.23 0.54
N LEU A 33 7.85 -5.40 1.69
CA LEU A 33 8.15 -6.70 2.28
C LEU A 33 7.66 -6.74 3.72
N GLY A 34 6.97 -7.82 4.09
CA GLY A 34 6.47 -8.04 5.44
C GLY A 34 6.04 -9.50 5.62
N PRO A 35 5.68 -9.90 6.85
CA PRO A 35 5.09 -11.21 7.12
C PRO A 35 3.81 -11.45 6.32
N ASN A 36 3.41 -12.71 6.16
CA ASN A 36 2.16 -13.05 5.49
C ASN A 36 0.95 -12.38 6.19
N GLY A 37 0.26 -11.51 5.46
CA GLY A 37 -0.91 -10.77 5.95
C GLY A 37 -0.64 -9.35 6.44
N ALA A 38 0.58 -8.84 6.25
CA ALA A 38 0.95 -7.43 6.46
C ALA A 38 0.49 -6.52 5.31
#